data_AF-A0A2H9NGR5-F1
#
_entry.id   AF-A0A2H9NGR5-F1
#
_cell.length_a   1.000
_cell.length_b   1.000
_cell.length_c   1.000
_cell.angle_alpha   90.00
_cell.angle_beta   90.00
_cell.angle_gamma   90.00
#
_symmetry.space_group_name_H-M   'P 1'
#
loop_
_entity.id
_entity.type
_entity.pdbx_description
1 polymer ?
#
loop_
_entity_poly.entity_id
_entity_poly.type
_entity_poly.pdbx_seq_one_letter_code
_entity_poly.pdbx_strand_id
1 'polypeptide(L)'
;MPLAVTHILVPIILIDLFRDHIIGKKGVITNKHVLLAGLSGLFPDIDLPVSYLVFGGVSIHRLYTHNIWFPILFLAISMFFHFIDKKKTSLYFVMMAFGFTMHLVLDASLSGYIVPFYPFSNYAFGLNIIERILMVISPNLVNKDFGLLIFSSMDAVLLFFWLIHEQLTNKIKDYF
;
A
#
# COMPACT_ATOMS: atom_id res chain seq x y z
N MET A 1 -0.87 -4.69 -12.51
CA MET A 1 -0.84 -3.97 -11.22
C MET A 1 -0.59 -4.98 -10.13
N PRO A 2 0.12 -4.59 -9.07
CA PRO A 2 0.24 -5.41 -7.88
C PRO A 2 -1.15 -5.82 -7.37
N LEU A 3 -1.25 -7.01 -6.79
CA LEU A 3 -2.53 -7.49 -6.28
C LEU A 3 -2.88 -6.77 -4.98
N ALA A 4 -4.17 -6.77 -4.63
CA ALA A 4 -4.64 -6.21 -3.35
C ALA A 4 -3.85 -6.74 -2.15
N VAL A 5 -3.43 -8.01 -2.21
CA VAL A 5 -2.59 -8.64 -1.17
C VAL A 5 -1.24 -7.94 -1.06
N THR A 6 -0.56 -7.61 -2.17
CA THR A 6 0.69 -6.84 -2.16
C THR A 6 0.50 -5.51 -1.43
N HIS A 7 -0.59 -4.80 -1.74
CA HIS A 7 -0.91 -3.49 -1.18
C HIS A 7 -1.19 -3.54 0.34
N ILE A 8 -1.54 -4.71 0.89
CA ILE A 8 -1.65 -4.94 2.34
C ILE A 8 -0.31 -5.36 2.94
N LEU A 9 0.37 -6.32 2.31
CA LEU A 9 1.58 -6.94 2.85
C LEU A 9 2.74 -5.95 2.92
N VAL A 10 2.97 -5.17 1.87
CA VAL A 10 4.10 -4.23 1.85
C VAL A 10 4.02 -3.20 2.99
N PRO A 11 2.89 -2.50 3.24
CA PRO A 11 2.80 -1.61 4.39
C PRO A 11 2.96 -2.32 5.73
N ILE A 12 2.39 -3.52 5.90
CA ILE A 12 2.55 -4.32 7.13
C ILE A 12 4.03 -4.60 7.38
N ILE A 13 4.71 -5.16 6.38
CA ILE A 13 6.12 -5.55 6.47
C ILE A 13 6.99 -4.34 6.80
N LEU A 14 6.79 -3.21 6.11
CA LEU A 14 7.61 -2.02 6.32
C LEU A 14 7.41 -1.41 7.70
N ILE A 15 6.16 -1.27 8.18
CA ILE A 15 5.91 -0.72 9.52
C ILE A 15 6.35 -1.70 10.61
N ASP A 16 6.18 -3.00 10.40
CA ASP A 16 6.61 -4.02 11.35
C ASP A 16 8.15 -4.00 11.51
N LEU A 17 8.89 -4.04 10.40
CA LEU A 17 10.36 -3.91 10.40
C LEU A 17 10.81 -2.59 11.04
N PHE A 18 10.14 -1.49 10.72
CA PHE A 18 10.44 -0.18 11.32
C PHE A 18 10.20 -0.17 12.83
N ARG A 19 9.10 -0.75 13.29
CA ARG A 19 8.78 -0.89 14.71
C ARG A 19 9.83 -1.74 15.42
N ASP A 20 10.18 -2.89 14.86
CA ASP A 20 11.02 -3.88 15.55
C ASP A 20 12.51 -3.48 15.57
N HIS A 21 12.99 -2.83 14.52
CA HIS A 21 14.42 -2.53 14.37
C HIS A 21 14.80 -1.06 14.60
N ILE A 22 13.86 -0.12 14.50
CA ILE A 22 14.18 1.32 14.66
C ILE A 22 13.58 1.88 15.95
N ILE A 23 12.28 1.71 16.17
CA ILE A 23 11.63 2.24 17.39
C ILE A 23 11.84 1.30 18.59
N GLY A 24 11.89 0.00 18.33
CA GLY A 24 11.87 -1.05 19.35
C GLY A 24 10.46 -1.38 19.84
N LYS A 25 10.30 -2.62 20.34
CA LYS A 25 9.00 -3.21 20.73
C LYS A 25 8.26 -2.51 21.88
N LYS A 26 8.97 -1.71 22.70
CA LYS A 26 8.35 -0.86 23.74
C LYS A 26 7.83 0.47 23.17
N GLY A 27 7.86 0.62 21.84
CA GLY A 27 7.45 1.79 21.10
C GLY A 27 5.95 2.06 21.12
N VAL A 28 5.58 3.21 20.57
CA VAL A 28 4.18 3.67 20.48
C VAL A 28 3.39 2.88 19.43
N ILE A 29 4.07 2.30 18.43
CA ILE A 29 3.46 1.51 17.35
C ILE A 29 3.15 0.11 17.87
N THR A 30 1.87 -0.25 17.88
CA THR A 30 1.36 -1.58 18.27
C THR A 30 0.92 -2.39 17.04
N ASN A 31 0.61 -3.68 17.20
CA ASN A 31 0.09 -4.54 16.12
C ASN A 31 -1.16 -3.95 15.43
N LYS A 32 -2.01 -3.21 16.18
CA LYS A 32 -3.17 -2.53 15.60
C LYS A 32 -2.78 -1.46 14.59
N HIS A 33 -1.67 -0.77 14.81
CA HIS A 33 -1.15 0.26 13.92
C HIS A 33 -0.57 -0.37 12.65
N VAL A 34 0.19 -1.46 12.81
CA VAL A 34 0.71 -2.26 11.69
C VAL A 34 -0.43 -2.76 10.80
N LEU A 35 -1.46 -3.37 11.40
CA LEU A 35 -2.64 -3.84 10.68
C LEU A 35 -3.37 -2.70 9.97
N LEU A 36 -3.55 -1.55 10.65
CA LEU A 36 -4.20 -0.39 10.05
C LEU A 36 -3.42 0.14 8.84
N ALA A 37 -2.09 0.19 8.90
CA ALA A 37 -1.27 0.58 7.77
C ALA A 37 -1.52 -0.35 6.57
N GLY A 38 -1.53 -1.67 6.78
CA GLY A 38 -1.88 -2.65 5.74
C GLY A 38 -3.28 -2.43 5.14
N LEU A 39 -4.30 -2.35 5.99
CA LEU A 39 -5.69 -2.17 5.54
C LEU A 39 -5.90 -0.85 4.80
N SER A 40 -5.23 0.22 5.23
CA SER A 40 -5.31 1.52 4.56
C SER A 40 -4.65 1.52 3.18
N GLY A 41 -3.76 0.57 2.89
CA GLY A 41 -3.24 0.32 1.55
C GLY A 41 -4.34 -0.06 0.56
N LEU A 42 -5.48 -0.60 1.00
CA LEU A 42 -6.60 -0.93 0.11
C LEU A 42 -7.51 0.26 -0.21
N PHE A 43 -7.37 1.38 0.51
CA PHE A 43 -8.31 2.50 0.38
C PHE A 43 -8.34 3.13 -1.01
N PRO A 44 -7.23 3.25 -1.75
CA PRO A 44 -7.29 3.77 -3.10
C PRO A 44 -8.19 2.91 -4.02
N ASP A 45 -8.16 1.60 -3.86
CA ASP A 45 -8.93 0.66 -4.68
C ASP A 45 -10.42 0.58 -4.31
N ILE A 46 -10.89 1.32 -3.29
CA ILE A 46 -12.34 1.44 -3.01
C ILE A 46 -13.10 2.03 -4.20
N ASP A 47 -12.43 2.73 -5.11
CA ASP A 47 -13.03 3.20 -6.34
C ASP A 47 -13.54 2.07 -7.25
N LEU A 48 -13.01 0.84 -7.15
CA LEU A 48 -13.49 -0.33 -7.89
C LEU A 48 -14.90 -0.77 -7.44
N PRO A 49 -15.16 -1.13 -6.17
CA PRO A 49 -16.51 -1.47 -5.74
C PRO A 49 -17.46 -0.28 -5.88
N VAL A 50 -16.99 0.96 -5.66
CA VAL A 50 -17.80 2.17 -5.90
C VAL A 50 -18.19 2.31 -7.38
N SER A 51 -17.28 2.02 -8.31
CA SER A 51 -17.57 2.04 -9.76
C SER A 51 -18.68 1.06 -10.13
N TYR A 52 -18.68 -0.11 -9.50
CA TYR A 52 -19.70 -1.14 -9.73
C TYR A 52 -21.05 -0.73 -9.13
N LEU A 53 -21.06 -0.25 -7.88
CA LEU A 53 -22.28 0.07 -7.13
C LEU A 53 -22.96 1.36 -7.58
N VAL A 54 -22.18 2.40 -7.90
CA VAL A 54 -22.70 3.76 -8.18
C VAL A 54 -22.76 4.04 -9.68
N PHE A 55 -21.79 3.56 -10.45
CA PHE A 55 -21.63 3.89 -11.87
C PHE A 55 -21.98 2.73 -12.81
N GLY A 56 -22.62 1.68 -12.30
CA GLY A 56 -23.08 0.55 -13.12
C GLY A 56 -21.94 -0.22 -13.81
N GLY A 57 -20.74 -0.22 -13.23
CA GLY A 57 -19.57 -0.89 -13.78
C GLY A 57 -18.72 -0.04 -14.73
N VAL A 58 -19.06 1.24 -14.94
CA VAL A 58 -18.16 2.18 -15.63
C VAL A 58 -16.93 2.40 -14.75
N SER A 59 -15.78 1.91 -15.20
CA SER A 59 -14.55 1.98 -14.42
C SER A 59 -14.07 3.42 -14.29
N ILE A 60 -14.13 3.93 -13.06
CA ILE A 60 -13.52 5.21 -12.62
C ILE A 60 -12.19 4.97 -11.90
N HIS A 61 -11.68 3.74 -11.96
CA HIS A 61 -10.51 3.30 -11.22
C HIS A 61 -9.29 4.17 -11.57
N ARG A 62 -8.54 4.57 -10.54
CA ARG A 62 -7.32 5.40 -10.60
C ARG A 62 -7.51 6.87 -10.91
N LEU A 63 -8.73 7.33 -11.14
CA LEU A 63 -8.97 8.75 -11.38
C LEU A 63 -9.11 9.52 -10.05
N TYR A 64 -10.00 9.07 -9.18
CA TYR A 64 -10.43 9.87 -8.03
C TYR A 64 -9.62 9.63 -6.77
N THR A 65 -9.16 8.41 -6.53
CA THR A 65 -8.50 8.03 -5.27
C THR A 65 -6.99 7.91 -5.41
N HIS A 66 -6.47 7.71 -6.62
CA HIS A 66 -5.04 7.51 -6.85
C HIS A 66 -4.28 8.84 -7.01
N ASN A 67 -4.41 9.70 -6.00
CA ASN A 67 -3.76 11.01 -5.93
C ASN A 67 -3.17 11.28 -4.54
N ILE A 68 -2.25 12.24 -4.47
CA ILE A 68 -1.50 12.54 -3.24
C ILE A 68 -2.33 13.27 -2.17
N TRP A 69 -3.51 13.78 -2.52
CA TRP A 69 -4.32 14.59 -1.61
C TRP A 69 -4.90 13.78 -0.46
N PHE A 70 -5.17 12.48 -0.66
CA PHE A 70 -5.65 11.61 0.42
C PHE A 70 -4.58 11.38 1.50
N PRO A 71 -3.32 10.97 1.18
CA PRO A 71 -2.24 10.94 2.16
C PRO A 71 -2.04 12.27 2.87
N ILE A 72 -2.04 13.39 2.13
CA ILE A 72 -1.90 14.74 2.69
C ILE A 72 -3.04 15.06 3.66
N LEU A 73 -4.29 14.72 3.30
CA LEU A 73 -5.46 14.90 4.16
C LEU A 73 -5.30 14.11 5.47
N PHE A 74 -4.90 12.84 5.38
CA PHE A 74 -4.66 12.03 6.58
C PHE A 74 -3.52 12.61 7.45
N LEU A 75 -2.44 13.10 6.85
CA LEU A 75 -1.37 13.79 7.59
C LEU A 75 -1.85 15.09 8.23
N ALA A 76 -2.68 15.87 7.54
CA ALA A 76 -3.25 17.10 8.09
C ALA A 76 -4.17 16.80 9.30
N ILE A 77 -5.02 15.77 9.21
CA ILE A 77 -5.85 15.32 10.33
C ILE A 77 -4.96 14.79 11.47
N SER A 78 -3.90 14.04 11.15
CA SER A 78 -2.92 13.57 12.12
C SER A 78 -2.28 14.72 12.89
N MET A 79 -1.85 15.77 12.17
CA MET A 79 -1.23 16.97 12.73
C MET A 79 -2.21 17.72 13.63
N PHE A 80 -3.48 17.86 13.22
CA PHE A 80 -4.53 18.42 14.07
C PHE A 80 -4.68 17.66 15.40
N PHE A 81 -4.78 16.33 15.36
CA PHE A 81 -4.88 15.51 16.57
C PHE A 81 -3.62 15.57 17.44
N HIS A 82 -2.45 15.79 16.84
CA HIS A 82 -1.21 15.98 17.57
C HIS A 82 -1.25 17.26 18.43
N PHE A 83 -1.76 18.37 17.87
CA PHE A 83 -1.82 19.66 18.57
C PHE A 83 -2.83 19.71 19.71
N ILE A 84 -3.88 18.90 19.68
CA ILE A 84 -4.85 18.77 20.79
C ILE A 84 -4.47 17.67 21.78
N ASP A 85 -3.19 17.30 21.84
CA ASP A 85 -2.57 16.28 22.70
C ASP A 85 -3.21 14.87 22.61
N LYS A 86 -3.86 14.55 21.48
CA LYS A 86 -4.40 13.21 21.19
C LYS A 86 -3.40 12.40 20.37
N LYS A 87 -2.17 12.25 20.88
CA LYS A 87 -1.04 11.61 20.18
C LYS A 87 -1.34 10.19 19.69
N LYS A 88 -2.09 9.39 20.47
CA LYS A 88 -2.52 8.05 20.05
C LYS A 88 -3.44 8.09 18.84
N THR A 89 -4.38 9.05 18.81
CA THR A 89 -5.29 9.23 17.68
C THR A 89 -4.56 9.73 16.44
N SER A 90 -3.63 10.67 16.62
CA SER A 90 -2.75 11.18 15.56
C SER A 90 -2.01 10.05 14.85
N LEU A 91 -1.52 9.05 15.60
CA LEU A 91 -0.77 7.92 15.04
C LEU A 91 -1.61 7.05 14.09
N TYR A 92 -2.92 6.86 14.33
CA TYR A 92 -3.77 6.13 13.39
C TYR A 92 -3.84 6.81 12.02
N PHE A 93 -3.92 8.14 12.01
CA PHE A 93 -3.92 8.91 10.76
C PHE A 93 -2.56 8.89 10.06
N VAL A 94 -1.45 8.81 10.79
CA VAL A 94 -0.12 8.56 10.20
C VAL A 94 -0.09 7.19 9.52
N MET A 95 -0.60 6.14 10.17
CA MET A 95 -0.64 4.79 9.58
C MET A 95 -1.50 4.75 8.32
N MET A 96 -2.66 5.43 8.33
CA MET A 96 -3.52 5.54 7.15
C MET A 96 -2.84 6.28 6.00
N ALA A 97 -2.18 7.40 6.29
CA ALA A 97 -1.40 8.13 5.29
C ALA A 97 -0.28 7.25 4.71
N PHE A 98 0.41 6.49 5.56
CA PHE A 98 1.50 5.61 5.15
C PHE A 98 1.01 4.50 4.21
N GLY A 99 -0.02 3.73 4.60
CA GLY A 99 -0.53 2.66 3.75
C GLY A 99 -1.07 3.17 2.42
N PHE A 100 -1.82 4.28 2.43
CA PHE A 100 -2.28 4.91 1.20
C PHE A 100 -1.11 5.37 0.31
N THR A 101 -0.08 5.97 0.90
CA THR A 101 1.13 6.37 0.16
C THR A 101 1.83 5.16 -0.46
N MET A 102 1.98 4.07 0.29
CA MET A 102 2.61 2.86 -0.20
C MET A 102 1.83 2.23 -1.35
N HIS A 103 0.49 2.28 -1.33
CA HIS A 103 -0.32 1.89 -2.49
C HIS A 103 0.03 2.72 -3.72
N LEU A 104 0.01 4.05 -3.62
CA LEU A 104 0.34 4.93 -4.74
C LEU A 104 1.76 4.67 -5.27
N VAL A 105 2.73 4.45 -4.37
CA VAL A 105 4.11 4.14 -4.74
C VAL A 105 4.18 2.80 -5.48
N LEU A 106 3.51 1.77 -5.00
CA LEU A 106 3.50 0.45 -5.65
C LEU A 106 2.88 0.50 -7.04
N ASP A 107 1.74 1.16 -7.19
CA ASP A 107 1.07 1.32 -8.49
C ASP A 107 1.87 2.19 -9.46
N ALA A 108 2.48 3.27 -8.97
CA ALA A 108 3.34 4.13 -9.78
C ALA A 108 4.67 3.48 -10.15
N SER A 109 5.19 2.55 -9.36
CA SER A 109 6.50 1.94 -9.58
C SER A 109 6.43 0.61 -10.34
N LEU A 110 5.66 -0.36 -9.83
CA LEU A 110 5.71 -1.74 -10.29
C LEU A 110 4.96 -1.94 -11.60
N SER A 111 3.68 -1.53 -11.66
CA SER A 111 2.81 -1.74 -12.80
C SER A 111 1.51 -0.94 -12.67
N GLY A 112 1.28 -0.04 -13.61
CA GLY A 112 0.12 0.84 -13.60
C GLY A 112 0.49 2.31 -13.68
N TYR A 113 -0.42 3.15 -13.16
CA TYR A 113 -0.23 4.58 -13.08
C TYR A 113 -1.10 5.16 -11.97
N ILE A 114 -0.71 6.35 -11.51
CA ILE A 114 -1.49 7.21 -10.62
C ILE A 114 -1.73 8.56 -11.32
N VAL A 115 -2.69 9.34 -10.83
CA VAL A 115 -2.94 10.72 -11.30
C VAL A 115 -2.68 11.66 -10.13
N PRO A 116 -1.41 11.95 -9.81
CA PRO A 116 -1.01 12.43 -8.49
C PRO A 116 -1.67 13.77 -8.12
N PHE A 117 -1.98 14.61 -9.10
CA PHE A 117 -2.50 15.97 -8.90
C PHE A 117 -3.95 16.16 -9.33
N TYR A 118 -4.72 15.09 -9.56
CA TYR A 118 -6.16 15.21 -9.80
C TYR A 118 -6.86 15.91 -8.62
N PRO A 119 -7.83 16.82 -8.82
CA PRO A 119 -8.47 17.23 -10.07
C PRO A 119 -7.77 18.40 -10.80
N PHE A 120 -6.66 18.91 -10.28
CA PHE A 120 -5.96 20.05 -10.89
C PHE A 120 -5.19 19.68 -12.16
N SER A 121 -4.77 18.42 -12.27
CA SER A 121 -4.13 17.88 -13.47
C SER A 121 -4.50 16.41 -13.68
N ASN A 122 -4.74 16.05 -14.94
CA ASN A 122 -5.01 14.68 -15.38
C ASN A 122 -3.73 13.95 -15.86
N TYR A 123 -2.54 14.47 -15.54
CA TYR A 123 -1.28 13.84 -15.93
C TYR A 123 -1.10 12.48 -15.23
N ALA A 124 -1.10 11.40 -16.01
CA ALA A 124 -0.86 10.05 -15.51
C ALA A 124 0.64 9.77 -15.37
N PHE A 125 1.04 9.22 -14.23
CA PHE A 125 2.43 8.88 -13.91
C PHE A 125 2.57 7.39 -13.56
N GLY A 126 3.48 6.69 -14.22
CA GLY A 126 3.79 5.28 -13.94
C GLY A 126 5.11 4.83 -14.57
N LEU A 127 6.01 4.31 -13.75
CA LEU A 127 7.32 3.80 -14.16
C LEU A 127 7.20 2.44 -14.88
N ASN A 128 6.25 1.59 -14.47
CA ASN A 128 6.01 0.27 -15.06
C ASN A 128 7.28 -0.60 -15.10
N ILE A 129 7.96 -0.71 -13.95
CA ILE A 129 9.27 -1.39 -13.82
C ILE A 129 9.17 -2.85 -14.27
N ILE A 130 8.11 -3.56 -13.87
CA ILE A 130 7.97 -4.98 -14.20
C ILE A 130 7.77 -5.16 -15.71
N GLU A 131 6.88 -4.40 -16.33
CA GLU A 131 6.65 -4.47 -17.78
C GLU A 131 7.94 -4.18 -18.55
N ARG A 132 8.72 -3.18 -18.11
CA ARG A 132 9.99 -2.82 -18.76
C ARG A 132 11.04 -3.93 -18.64
N ILE A 133 11.18 -4.54 -17.46
CA ILE A 133 12.10 -5.66 -17.25
C ILE A 133 11.69 -6.85 -18.12
N LEU A 134 10.39 -7.16 -18.19
CA LEU A 134 9.89 -8.25 -19.02
C LEU A 134 10.12 -8.03 -20.51
N MET A 135 9.94 -6.80 -20.99
CA MET A 135 10.25 -6.44 -22.37
C MET A 135 11.73 -6.69 -22.72
N VAL A 136 12.64 -6.53 -21.76
CA VAL A 136 14.08 -6.76 -21.97
C VAL A 136 14.44 -8.24 -21.88
N ILE A 137 13.98 -8.94 -20.85
CA ILE A 137 14.40 -10.31 -20.56
C ILE A 137 13.67 -11.31 -21.45
N SER A 138 12.40 -11.06 -21.78
CA SER A 138 11.61 -11.98 -22.57
C SER A 138 10.51 -11.27 -23.37
N PRO A 139 10.87 -10.64 -24.51
CA PRO A 139 9.96 -9.82 -25.31
C PRO A 139 8.70 -10.57 -25.78
N ASN A 140 8.83 -11.88 -26.00
CA ASN A 140 7.74 -12.74 -26.47
C ASN A 140 6.81 -13.23 -25.34
N LEU A 141 7.17 -12.99 -24.08
CA LEU A 141 6.47 -13.43 -22.88
C LEU A 141 5.70 -12.30 -22.18
N VAL A 142 5.60 -11.13 -22.82
CA VAL A 142 4.75 -10.02 -22.36
C VAL A 142 3.28 -10.35 -22.65
N ASN A 143 2.77 -11.43 -22.06
CA ASN A 143 1.35 -11.72 -21.97
C ASN A 143 0.86 -11.35 -20.56
N LYS A 144 -0.39 -10.89 -20.45
CA LYS A 144 -1.06 -10.51 -19.19
C LYS A 144 -0.99 -11.63 -18.14
N ASP A 145 -1.07 -12.89 -18.58
CA ASP A 145 -1.02 -14.06 -17.71
C ASP A 145 0.32 -14.19 -16.97
N PHE A 146 1.43 -13.81 -17.64
CA PHE A 146 2.76 -13.86 -17.03
C PHE A 146 2.94 -12.76 -15.98
N GLY A 147 2.39 -11.57 -16.23
CA GLY A 147 2.35 -10.49 -15.24
C GLY A 147 1.61 -10.90 -13.97
N LEU A 148 0.45 -11.57 -14.11
CA LEU A 148 -0.31 -12.09 -12.99
C LEU A 148 0.50 -13.11 -12.18
N LEU A 149 1.19 -14.04 -12.84
CA LEU A 149 2.06 -15.01 -12.19
C LEU A 149 3.15 -14.34 -11.35
N ILE A 150 3.77 -13.27 -11.86
CA ILE A 150 4.80 -12.52 -11.12
C ILE A 150 4.22 -11.88 -9.88
N PHE A 151 3.07 -11.19 -9.98
CA PHE A 151 2.46 -10.54 -8.83
C PHE A 151 2.03 -11.56 -7.77
N SER A 152 1.41 -12.68 -8.17
CA SER A 152 1.06 -13.75 -7.23
C SER A 152 2.29 -14.40 -6.59
N SER A 153 3.38 -14.57 -7.35
CA SER A 153 4.65 -15.08 -6.81
C SER A 153 5.28 -14.09 -5.84
N MET A 154 5.20 -12.79 -6.14
CA MET A 154 5.70 -11.74 -5.25
C MET A 154 4.96 -11.72 -3.92
N ASP A 155 3.63 -11.88 -3.91
CA ASP A 155 2.86 -12.00 -2.68
C ASP A 155 3.31 -13.19 -1.83
N ALA A 156 3.50 -14.35 -2.46
CA ALA A 156 3.97 -15.55 -1.78
C ALA A 156 5.37 -15.35 -1.18
N VAL A 157 6.29 -14.71 -1.93
CA VAL A 157 7.65 -14.41 -1.49
C VAL A 157 7.67 -13.41 -0.34
N LEU A 158 6.89 -12.32 -0.45
CA LEU A 158 6.77 -11.31 0.61
C LEU A 158 6.22 -11.93 1.90
N LEU A 159 5.14 -12.71 1.79
CA LEU A 159 4.54 -13.40 2.92
C LEU A 159 5.54 -14.39 3.55
N PHE A 160 6.23 -15.20 2.76
CA PHE A 160 7.21 -16.16 3.24
C PHE A 160 8.34 -15.51 4.02
N PHE A 161 8.94 -14.45 3.48
CA PHE A 161 10.02 -13.72 4.16
C PHE A 161 9.52 -12.99 5.41
N TRP A 162 8.31 -12.43 5.38
CA TRP A 162 7.72 -11.83 6.57
C TRP A 162 7.49 -12.87 7.67
N LEU A 163 6.98 -14.06 7.35
CA LEU A 163 6.81 -15.13 8.33
C LEU A 163 8.14 -15.61 8.92
N ILE A 164 9.21 -15.66 8.12
CA ILE A 164 10.57 -15.93 8.63
C ILE A 164 10.98 -14.85 9.62
N HIS A 165 10.82 -13.58 9.26
CA HIS A 165 11.13 -12.45 10.15
C HIS A 165 10.34 -12.53 11.46
N GLU A 166 9.03 -12.76 11.41
CA GLU A 166 8.19 -12.92 12.59
C GLU A 166 8.64 -14.07 13.47
N GLN A 167 9.01 -15.20 12.88
CA GLN A 167 9.51 -16.35 13.64
C GLN A 167 10.83 -16.06 14.34
N LEU A 168 11.76 -15.37 13.68
CA LEU A 168 13.08 -15.06 14.23
C LEU A 168 13.03 -13.94 15.27
N THR A 169 12.23 -12.91 15.02
CA THR A 169 12.21 -11.69 15.82
C THR A 169 11.17 -11.73 16.92
N ASN A 170 9.95 -12.20 16.62
CA ASN A 170 8.80 -12.15 17.52
C ASN A 170 8.45 -13.51 18.14
N LYS A 171 8.90 -14.62 17.55
CA LYS A 171 8.46 -15.99 17.87
C LYS A 171 6.94 -16.08 17.74
N ILE A 172 6.44 -16.79 16.72
CA ILE A 172 5.02 -16.81 16.32
C ILE A 172 4.02 -17.12 17.47
N LYS A 173 4.47 -17.63 18.61
CA LYS A 173 3.68 -17.80 19.84
C LYS A 173 3.02 -16.52 20.37
N ASP A 174 3.59 -15.34 20.11
CA ASP A 174 3.08 -14.07 20.65
C ASP A 174 1.83 -13.54 19.90
N TYR A 175 1.33 -14.26 18.89
CA TYR A 175 0.15 -13.91 18.10
C TYR A 175 -1.16 -14.61 18.53
N PHE A 176 -1.10 -15.57 19.46
CA PHE A 176 -2.26 -16.31 19.98
C PHE A 176 -2.48 -16.07 21.48
#